data_AF-A0A6L5Y5Z9-F1
#
_entry.id   AF-A0A6L5Y5Z9-F1
#
_cell.length_a   1.000
_cell.length_b   1.000
_cell.length_c   1.000
_cell.angle_alpha   90.00
_cell.angle_beta   90.00
_cell.angle_gamma   90.00
#
_symmetry.space_group_name_H-M   'P 1'
#
loop_
_entity.id
_entity.type
_entity.pdbx_description
1 polymer ?
#
loop_
_entity_poly.entity_id
_entity_poly.type
_entity_poly.pdbx_seq_one_letter_code
_entity_poly.pdbx_strand_id
1 'polypeptide(L)'
;MAYVKVNKRKILFFTDYCKKNDRSYCDPKTRKMSNLIVDFKYEKHCSPDPFQSFSAKLNIAIHCIARYCINADGIVLVAAPSSSIERDKNSPLKKAVKICAKKLGFEDGSNILQRKMSIESSASCENRERNSIEQLKETTECTSKLKKNKAYILIDDVTTTGNSMRAYSSILKENGANNVVCFAFGSTMLKGESFEQVGYTIDDYFRDNPIKVYKRSLGIYKYRRFPKGIEIYHRIPLLDFEEQALIKMGWKKRNADCYYIAKRNSNYKKCEAYALKHFDKG
;
A
#
# COMPACT_ATOMS: atom_id res chain seq x y z
N MET A 1 1.46 -13.78 1.19
CA MET A 1 0.90 -13.28 2.46
C MET A 1 1.43 -11.91 2.90
N ALA A 2 0.63 -10.87 2.69
CA ALA A 2 0.64 -9.68 3.54
C ALA A 2 -0.71 -9.59 4.26
N TYR A 3 -0.71 -8.98 5.44
CA TYR A 3 -1.86 -8.79 6.30
C TYR A 3 -1.81 -7.35 6.78
N VAL A 4 -2.96 -6.75 7.04
CA VAL A 4 -3.00 -5.56 7.88
C VAL A 4 -3.10 -6.07 9.32
N LYS A 5 -2.24 -5.55 10.19
CA LYS A 5 -2.21 -5.84 11.63
C LYS A 5 -2.73 -4.64 12.40
N VAL A 6 -3.12 -4.84 13.65
CA VAL A 6 -3.52 -3.76 14.54
C VAL A 6 -2.68 -3.79 15.78
N ASN A 7 -2.09 -2.66 16.14
CA ASN A 7 -1.38 -2.55 17.40
C ASN A 7 -2.34 -2.18 18.53
N LYS A 8 -1.87 -2.28 19.78
CA LYS A 8 -2.64 -1.90 20.98
C LYS A 8 -3.19 -0.46 20.97
N ARG A 9 -2.68 0.38 20.06
CA ARG A 9 -3.05 1.78 19.88
C ARG A 9 -4.08 1.96 18.76
N LYS A 10 -4.67 0.88 18.25
CA LYS A 10 -5.65 0.83 17.15
C LYS A 10 -5.13 1.43 15.83
N ILE A 11 -3.82 1.38 15.62
CA ILE A 11 -3.21 1.79 14.34
C ILE A 11 -3.08 0.53 13.48
N LEU A 12 -3.62 0.62 12.25
CA LEU A 12 -3.47 -0.40 11.23
C LEU A 12 -2.03 -0.36 10.69
N PHE A 13 -1.41 -1.50 10.42
CA PHE A 13 -0.10 -1.50 9.76
C PHE A 13 0.16 -2.72 8.87
N PHE A 14 1.00 -2.56 7.84
CA PHE A 14 1.20 -3.60 6.82
C PHE A 14 2.32 -4.60 7.16
N THR A 15 3.39 -4.13 7.81
CA THR A 15 4.53 -4.98 8.16
C THR A 15 5.17 -4.54 9.46
N ASP A 16 5.87 -5.48 10.10
CA ASP A 16 6.81 -5.14 11.14
C ASP A 16 7.98 -4.34 10.52
N TYR A 17 8.53 -3.39 11.28
CA TYR A 17 9.66 -2.57 10.90
C TYR A 17 10.80 -2.73 11.91
N CYS A 18 12.00 -2.95 11.37
CA CYS A 18 13.23 -3.07 12.13
C CYS A 18 14.14 -1.87 11.86
N LYS A 19 14.46 -1.14 12.93
CA LYS A 19 15.46 -0.08 12.89
C LYS A 19 16.81 -0.64 12.45
N LYS A 20 17.61 0.18 11.79
CA LYS A 20 18.91 -0.22 11.21
C LYS A 20 19.83 -0.91 12.22
N ASN A 21 19.85 -0.42 13.46
CA ASN A 21 20.73 -0.92 14.52
C ASN A 21 20.20 -2.20 15.20
N ASP A 22 18.93 -2.56 14.98
CA ASP A 22 18.26 -3.70 15.63
C ASP A 22 18.06 -4.89 14.67
N ARG A 23 18.67 -4.84 13.48
CA ARG A 23 18.39 -5.79 12.38
C ARG A 23 18.86 -7.22 12.63
N SER A 24 19.78 -7.43 13.57
CA SER A 24 20.29 -8.77 13.91
C SER A 24 19.19 -9.70 14.43
N TYR A 25 18.14 -9.16 15.03
CA TYR A 25 17.03 -9.93 15.62
C TYR A 25 15.82 -10.09 14.69
N CYS A 26 15.89 -9.55 13.47
CA CYS A 26 14.76 -9.55 12.56
C CYS A 26 14.88 -10.64 11.50
N ASP A 27 13.78 -11.35 11.26
CA ASP A 27 13.69 -12.35 10.20
C ASP A 27 13.96 -11.70 8.82
N PRO A 28 14.41 -12.50 7.82
CA PRO A 28 14.79 -11.98 6.51
C PRO A 28 13.67 -11.21 5.79
N LYS A 29 12.40 -11.60 5.98
CA LYS A 29 11.25 -10.97 5.31
C LYS A 29 10.99 -9.58 5.88
N THR A 30 10.99 -9.45 7.20
CA THR A 30 10.86 -8.15 7.89
C THR A 30 12.02 -7.22 7.53
N ARG A 31 13.24 -7.76 7.44
CA ARG A 31 14.42 -6.99 7.00
C ARG A 31 14.28 -6.47 5.58
N LYS A 32 13.82 -7.29 4.64
CA LYS A 32 13.58 -6.89 3.24
C LYS A 32 12.55 -5.76 3.16
N MET A 33 11.47 -5.84 3.93
CA MET A 33 10.45 -4.79 3.95
C MET A 33 10.93 -3.50 4.60
N SER A 34 11.72 -3.62 5.69
CA SER A 34 12.35 -2.46 6.34
C SER A 34 13.32 -1.75 5.40
N ASN A 35 14.07 -2.49 4.58
CA ASN A 35 14.90 -1.91 3.52
C ASN A 35 14.06 -1.18 2.47
N LEU A 36 12.98 -1.78 1.98
CA LEU A 36 12.08 -1.13 1.02
C LEU A 36 11.55 0.21 1.55
N ILE A 37 11.13 0.28 2.82
CA ILE A 37 10.64 1.52 3.42
C ILE A 37 11.76 2.58 3.48
N VAL A 38 12.97 2.19 3.88
CA VAL A 38 14.12 3.10 3.94
C VAL A 38 14.47 3.59 2.54
N ASP A 39 14.58 2.70 1.56
CA ASP A 39 14.95 3.05 0.19
C ASP A 39 13.87 3.92 -0.47
N PHE A 40 12.59 3.69 -0.17
CA PHE A 40 11.48 4.57 -0.53
C PHE A 40 11.62 5.97 0.09
N LYS A 41 11.90 6.05 1.39
CA LYS A 41 12.00 7.31 2.14
C LYS A 41 13.11 8.21 1.62
N TYR A 42 14.20 7.61 1.16
CA TYR A 42 15.38 8.31 0.64
C TYR A 42 15.47 8.29 -0.90
N GLU A 43 14.38 7.93 -1.59
CA GLU A 43 14.28 7.87 -3.06
C GLU A 43 15.51 7.21 -3.72
N LYS A 44 16.03 6.12 -3.14
CA LYS A 44 17.22 5.47 -3.71
C LYS A 44 16.89 4.85 -5.07
N HIS A 45 17.71 5.14 -6.06
CA HIS A 45 17.62 4.51 -7.38
C HIS A 45 18.23 3.11 -7.33
N CYS A 46 17.38 2.11 -7.14
CA CYS A 46 17.74 0.69 -7.17
C CYS A 46 16.74 -0.06 -8.06
N SER A 47 17.13 -1.21 -8.62
CA SER A 47 16.21 -2.09 -9.35
C SER A 47 15.76 -3.24 -8.44
N PRO A 48 14.45 -3.49 -8.28
CA PRO A 48 13.31 -2.72 -8.80
C PRO A 48 13.14 -1.37 -8.09
N ASP A 49 12.55 -0.38 -8.77
CA ASP A 49 12.31 0.96 -8.23
C ASP A 49 11.57 0.89 -6.88
N PRO A 50 12.21 1.32 -5.77
CA PRO A 50 11.60 1.30 -4.44
C PRO A 50 10.28 2.07 -4.38
N PHE A 51 10.14 3.15 -5.14
CA PHE A 51 8.92 3.95 -5.16
C PHE A 51 7.76 3.18 -5.78
N GLN A 52 7.96 2.54 -6.92
CA GLN A 52 6.96 1.70 -7.56
C GLN A 52 6.57 0.51 -6.69
N SER A 53 7.55 -0.18 -6.11
CA SER A 53 7.34 -1.36 -5.25
C SER A 53 6.58 -1.00 -3.97
N PHE A 54 6.95 0.10 -3.31
CA PHE A 54 6.23 0.63 -2.15
C PHE A 54 4.81 1.03 -2.50
N SER A 55 4.62 1.82 -3.56
CA SER A 55 3.31 2.30 -4.00
C SER A 55 2.36 1.15 -4.37
N ALA A 56 2.86 0.08 -5.00
CA ALA A 56 2.05 -1.09 -5.31
C ALA A 56 1.54 -1.79 -4.04
N LYS A 57 2.40 -1.95 -3.03
CA LYS A 57 2.02 -2.56 -1.75
C LYS A 57 1.08 -1.66 -0.95
N LEU A 58 1.34 -0.36 -0.96
CA LEU A 58 0.49 0.64 -0.31
C LEU A 58 -0.92 0.62 -0.91
N ASN A 59 -1.04 0.56 -2.24
CA ASN A 59 -2.31 0.45 -2.94
C ASN A 59 -3.12 -0.78 -2.50
N ILE A 60 -2.46 -1.94 -2.38
CA ILE A 60 -3.11 -3.18 -1.89
C ILE A 60 -3.61 -2.99 -0.45
N ALA A 61 -2.76 -2.46 0.43
CA ALA A 61 -3.12 -2.23 1.83
C ALA A 61 -4.33 -1.31 1.97
N ILE A 62 -4.32 -0.16 1.28
CA ILE A 62 -5.41 0.81 1.29
C ILE A 62 -6.71 0.19 0.77
N HIS A 63 -6.64 -0.59 -0.31
CA HIS A 63 -7.82 -1.24 -0.87
C HIS A 63 -8.44 -2.22 0.14
N CYS A 64 -7.63 -2.99 0.87
CA CYS A 64 -8.11 -3.87 1.93
C CYS A 64 -8.78 -3.07 3.06
N ILE A 65 -8.14 -2.00 3.54
CA ILE A 65 -8.68 -1.15 4.62
C ILE A 65 -10.01 -0.53 4.20
N ALA A 66 -10.07 0.06 3.02
CA ALA A 66 -11.27 0.67 2.48
C ALA A 66 -12.46 -0.30 2.39
N ARG A 67 -12.19 -1.56 2.01
CA ARG A 67 -13.24 -2.56 1.84
C ARG A 67 -13.77 -3.15 3.15
N TYR A 68 -12.90 -3.33 4.14
CA TYR A 68 -13.23 -4.10 5.35
C TYR A 68 -13.35 -3.26 6.62
N CYS A 69 -12.77 -2.08 6.65
CA CYS A 69 -12.70 -1.26 7.86
C CYS A 69 -13.56 0.01 7.77
N ILE A 70 -14.09 0.34 6.59
CA ILE A 70 -14.73 1.63 6.35
C ILE A 70 -16.10 1.43 5.70
N ASN A 71 -17.12 1.97 6.35
CA ASN A 71 -18.44 2.18 5.78
C ASN A 71 -18.72 3.69 5.72
N ALA A 72 -18.48 4.32 4.57
CA ALA A 72 -18.64 5.77 4.38
C ALA A 72 -18.92 6.13 2.92
N ASP A 73 -19.58 7.27 2.70
CA ASP A 73 -19.97 7.78 1.36
C ASP A 73 -18.77 8.11 0.46
N GLY A 74 -17.59 8.29 1.07
CA GLY A 74 -16.36 8.58 0.35
C GLY A 74 -15.14 8.42 1.23
N ILE A 75 -14.01 8.17 0.58
CA ILE A 75 -12.70 7.99 1.22
C ILE A 75 -11.76 9.09 0.74
N VAL A 76 -11.06 9.70 1.69
CA VAL A 76 -10.00 10.67 1.47
C VAL A 76 -8.70 10.07 1.97
N LEU A 77 -7.66 10.02 1.13
CA LEU A 77 -6.34 9.55 1.54
C LEU A 77 -5.47 10.72 1.97
N VAL A 78 -4.99 10.69 3.21
CA VAL A 78 -4.20 11.76 3.81
C VAL A 78 -2.80 11.24 4.09
N ALA A 79 -1.78 11.98 3.68
CA ALA A 79 -0.40 11.67 4.01
C ALA A 79 0.01 12.40 5.29
N ALA A 80 0.70 11.70 6.19
CA ALA A 80 1.38 12.32 7.32
C ALA A 80 2.50 13.26 6.78
N PRO A 81 2.63 14.47 7.34
CA PRO A 81 3.65 15.39 6.88
C PRO A 81 5.04 14.97 7.36
N SER A 82 6.05 15.28 6.55
CA SER A 82 7.47 15.05 6.89
C SER A 82 7.93 15.95 8.05
N SER A 83 9.09 15.64 8.65
CA SER A 83 9.61 16.40 9.80
C SER A 83 10.08 17.82 9.45
N SER A 84 10.52 18.09 8.21
CA SER A 84 10.90 19.43 7.75
C SER A 84 9.95 19.95 6.68
N ILE A 85 9.76 21.27 6.61
CA ILE A 85 8.91 21.93 5.60
C ILE A 85 9.35 21.54 4.19
N GLU A 86 10.66 21.59 3.92
CA GLU A 86 11.22 21.30 2.60
C GLU A 86 10.95 19.84 2.16
N ARG A 87 11.19 18.88 3.07
CA ARG A 87 10.88 17.46 2.80
C ARG A 87 9.38 17.20 2.74
N ASP A 88 8.56 18.03 3.36
CA ASP A 88 7.12 17.89 3.29
C ASP A 88 6.59 18.27 1.90
N LYS A 89 7.11 19.36 1.31
CA LYS A 89 6.74 19.79 -0.05
C LYS A 89 7.02 18.72 -1.11
N ASN A 90 8.12 17.99 -0.97
CA ASN A 90 8.57 16.97 -1.93
C ASN A 90 8.43 15.53 -1.41
N SER A 91 7.57 15.31 -0.40
CA SER A 91 7.47 14.02 0.30
C SER A 91 7.15 12.85 -0.66
N PRO A 92 7.99 11.79 -0.69
CA PRO A 92 7.69 10.57 -1.44
C PRO A 92 6.37 9.94 -1.00
N LEU A 93 6.02 10.08 0.28
CA LEU A 93 4.74 9.60 0.82
C LEU A 93 3.55 10.35 0.22
N LYS A 94 3.62 11.69 0.13
CA LYS A 94 2.56 12.49 -0.52
C LYS A 94 2.37 12.07 -1.98
N LYS A 95 3.48 11.89 -2.72
CA LYS A 95 3.45 11.38 -4.11
C LYS A 95 2.78 10.00 -4.19
N ALA A 96 3.18 9.06 -3.33
CA ALA A 96 2.62 7.70 -3.31
C ALA A 96 1.12 7.70 -2.97
N VAL A 97 0.70 8.49 -1.96
CA VAL A 97 -0.70 8.64 -1.57
C VAL A 97 -1.54 9.21 -2.71
N LYS A 98 -1.08 10.27 -3.37
CA LYS A 98 -1.75 10.86 -4.54
C LYS A 98 -1.93 9.85 -5.68
N ILE A 99 -0.90 9.05 -5.97
CA ILE A 99 -0.99 7.98 -6.98
C ILE A 99 -2.02 6.92 -6.56
N CYS A 100 -2.03 6.50 -5.30
CA CYS A 100 -2.99 5.54 -4.78
C CYS A 100 -4.43 6.07 -4.85
N ALA A 101 -4.65 7.34 -4.47
CA ALA A 101 -5.95 7.99 -4.54
C ALA A 101 -6.51 7.96 -5.97
N LYS A 102 -5.70 8.39 -6.94
CA LYS A 102 -6.05 8.35 -8.37
C LYS A 102 -6.35 6.93 -8.86
N LYS A 103 -5.52 5.94 -8.50
CA LYS A 103 -5.69 4.54 -8.94
C LYS A 103 -6.94 3.88 -8.37
N LEU A 104 -7.32 4.22 -7.13
CA LEU A 104 -8.46 3.64 -6.43
C LEU A 104 -9.77 4.42 -6.63
N GLY A 105 -9.70 5.63 -7.22
CA GLY A 105 -10.86 6.51 -7.34
C GLY A 105 -11.26 7.15 -6.01
N PHE A 106 -10.31 7.36 -5.11
CA PHE A 106 -10.51 8.05 -3.84
C PHE A 106 -10.11 9.52 -3.95
N GLU A 107 -10.56 10.36 -3.01
CA GLU A 107 -10.17 11.76 -2.97
C GLU A 107 -8.72 11.91 -2.52
N ASP A 108 -7.97 12.76 -3.22
CA ASP A 108 -6.60 13.10 -2.89
C ASP A 108 -6.55 14.15 -1.77
N GLY A 109 -6.21 13.70 -0.57
CA GLY A 109 -5.96 14.54 0.59
C GLY A 109 -4.48 14.63 0.96
N SER A 110 -3.55 14.33 0.04
CA SER A 110 -2.12 14.27 0.36
C SER A 110 -1.55 15.58 0.90
N ASN A 111 -2.21 16.71 0.62
CA ASN A 111 -1.80 18.06 1.03
C ASN A 111 -2.69 18.69 2.12
N ILE A 112 -3.61 17.91 2.72
CA ILE A 112 -4.48 18.39 3.80
C ILE A 112 -3.66 18.75 5.04
N LEU A 113 -2.68 17.92 5.39
CA LEU A 113 -1.75 18.18 6.49
C LEU A 113 -0.44 18.75 5.96
N GLN A 114 -0.02 19.88 6.51
CA GLN A 114 1.21 20.57 6.12
C GLN A 114 2.01 20.99 7.36
N ARG A 115 3.34 21.05 7.23
CA ARG A 115 4.21 21.63 8.26
C ARG A 115 4.22 23.15 8.16
N LYS A 116 3.91 23.83 9.28
CA LYS A 116 4.12 25.27 9.47
C LYS A 116 5.58 25.58 9.82
N MET A 117 6.20 24.71 10.61
CA MET A 117 7.61 24.79 10.97
C MET A 117 8.28 23.43 10.95
N SER A 118 9.59 23.43 10.67
CA SER A 118 10.41 22.23 10.76
C SER A 118 10.58 21.83 12.23
N ILE A 119 10.52 20.54 12.49
CA ILE A 119 10.83 19.95 13.80
C ILE A 119 12.04 19.05 13.62
N GLU A 120 12.87 18.96 14.66
CA GLU A 120 13.91 17.95 14.69
C GLU A 120 13.29 16.56 14.53
N SER A 121 13.99 15.71 13.78
CA SER A 121 13.51 14.36 13.58
C SER A 121 13.60 13.61 14.90
N SER A 122 12.55 12.91 15.30
CA SER A 122 12.57 12.12 16.55
C SER A 122 13.58 10.95 16.50
N ALA A 123 14.26 10.75 15.38
CA ALA A 123 15.35 9.80 15.19
C ALA A 123 16.74 10.40 15.49
N SER A 124 16.87 11.73 15.54
CA SER A 124 18.15 12.46 15.71
C SER A 124 18.37 13.03 17.12
N CYS A 125 17.35 13.12 17.98
CA CYS A 125 17.51 13.67 19.32
C CYS A 125 18.28 12.67 20.23
N GLU A 126 19.43 13.11 20.75
CA GLU A 126 20.31 12.35 21.65
C GLU A 126 19.61 11.99 22.97
N ASN A 127 18.75 12.89 23.46
CA ASN A 127 17.73 12.59 24.45
C ASN A 127 16.46 12.19 23.68
N ARG A 128 16.01 10.95 23.83
CA ARG A 128 14.87 10.33 23.10
C ARG A 128 13.49 10.96 23.42
N GLU A 129 13.43 12.27 23.66
CA GLU A 129 12.19 13.02 23.72
C GLU A 129 11.57 13.03 22.34
N ARG A 130 10.78 11.99 22.07
CA ARG A 130 9.92 11.95 20.89
C ARG A 130 9.03 13.18 20.94
N ASN A 131 8.92 13.87 19.80
CA ASN A 131 8.04 15.01 19.64
C ASN A 131 6.68 14.72 20.30
N SER A 132 6.30 15.61 21.21
CA SER A 132 5.04 15.51 21.95
C SER A 132 3.88 15.67 20.97
N ILE A 133 2.69 15.22 21.38
CA ILE A 133 1.49 15.36 20.57
C ILE A 133 1.19 16.85 20.37
N GLU A 134 1.40 17.66 21.40
CA GLU A 134 1.21 19.10 21.46
C GLU A 134 2.15 19.80 20.49
N GLN A 135 3.44 19.51 20.53
CA GLN A 135 4.42 20.09 19.60
C GLN A 135 4.03 19.73 18.16
N LEU A 136 3.68 18.48 17.87
CA LEU A 136 3.27 18.06 16.53
C LEU A 136 2.02 18.80 16.03
N LYS A 137 1.06 19.09 16.92
CA LYS A 137 -0.15 19.87 16.63
C LYS A 137 0.18 21.34 16.38
N GLU A 138 0.99 21.96 17.23
CA GLU A 138 1.37 23.38 17.10
C GLU A 138 2.10 23.66 15.81
N THR A 139 2.89 22.70 15.35
CA THR A 139 3.78 22.88 14.20
C THR A 139 3.13 22.47 12.86
N THR A 140 1.91 21.89 12.86
CA THR A 140 1.19 21.42 11.65
C THR A 140 -0.16 22.10 11.54
N GLU A 141 -0.62 22.28 10.32
CA GLU A 141 -1.94 22.78 10.03
C GLU A 141 -2.74 21.84 9.13
N CYS A 142 -4.06 21.99 9.22
CA CYS A 142 -5.02 21.43 8.28
C CYS A 142 -5.40 22.55 7.30
N THR A 143 -5.09 22.37 6.02
CA THR A 143 -5.28 23.41 5.00
C THR A 143 -6.72 23.55 4.50
N SER A 144 -7.64 22.71 4.99
CA SER A 144 -9.03 22.71 4.56
C SER A 144 -9.98 22.29 5.68
N LYS A 145 -11.22 22.79 5.60
CA LYS A 145 -12.34 22.30 6.42
C LYS A 145 -12.82 20.96 5.88
N LEU A 146 -12.95 19.97 6.75
CA LEU A 146 -13.20 18.59 6.37
C LEU A 146 -14.69 18.23 6.41
N LYS A 147 -15.06 17.23 5.61
CA LYS A 147 -16.44 16.78 5.45
C LYS A 147 -16.74 15.65 6.44
N LYS A 148 -17.76 15.84 7.28
CA LYS A 148 -18.15 14.90 8.33
C LYS A 148 -18.58 13.53 7.83
N ASN A 149 -19.13 13.42 6.61
CA ASN A 149 -19.62 12.16 6.04
C ASN A 149 -18.56 11.35 5.28
N LYS A 150 -17.29 11.77 5.33
CA LYS A 150 -16.18 11.05 4.70
C LYS A 150 -15.33 10.31 5.72
N ALA A 151 -14.73 9.21 5.27
CA ALA A 151 -13.66 8.56 6.01
C ALA A 151 -12.29 9.05 5.53
N TYR A 152 -11.43 9.37 6.47
CA TYR A 152 -10.07 9.85 6.23
C TYR A 152 -9.09 8.74 6.62
N ILE A 153 -8.33 8.23 5.65
CA ILE A 153 -7.24 7.29 5.94
C ILE A 153 -5.95 8.09 6.06
N LEU A 154 -5.47 8.24 7.30
CA LEU A 154 -4.21 8.89 7.61
C LEU A 154 -3.07 7.88 7.46
N ILE A 155 -2.14 8.16 6.55
CA ILE A 155 -1.09 7.25 6.11
C ILE A 155 0.28 7.80 6.54
N ASP A 156 1.08 6.97 7.21
CA ASP A 156 2.48 7.26 7.58
C ASP A 156 3.41 6.15 7.05
N ASP A 157 4.71 6.43 6.93
CA ASP A 157 5.68 5.42 6.47
C ASP A 157 5.95 4.39 7.58
N VAL A 158 6.26 4.85 8.78
CA VAL A 158 6.58 4.03 9.95
C VAL A 158 6.00 4.65 11.21
N THR A 159 5.29 3.85 11.98
CA THR A 159 4.88 4.23 13.34
C THR A 159 5.72 3.52 14.40
N THR A 160 5.96 4.20 15.53
CA THR A 160 6.58 3.58 16.72
C THR A 160 5.67 3.73 17.93
N THR A 161 5.52 4.95 18.45
CA THR A 161 4.57 5.23 19.55
C THR A 161 3.18 5.58 19.07
N GLY A 162 3.05 5.97 17.80
CA GLY A 162 1.81 6.53 17.27
C GLY A 162 1.56 7.98 17.66
N ASN A 163 2.52 8.72 18.24
CA ASN A 163 2.32 10.14 18.58
C ASN A 163 1.96 10.97 17.35
N SER A 164 2.67 10.79 16.23
CA SER A 164 2.34 11.41 14.93
C SER A 164 0.90 11.14 14.53
N MET A 165 0.52 9.85 14.51
CA MET A 165 -0.83 9.42 14.16
C MET A 165 -1.91 10.03 15.05
N ARG A 166 -1.68 10.10 16.37
CA ARG A 166 -2.61 10.69 17.33
C ARG A 166 -2.76 12.19 17.12
N ALA A 167 -1.64 12.90 16.99
CA ALA A 167 -1.63 14.35 16.75
C ALA A 167 -2.39 14.69 15.46
N TYR A 168 -2.03 14.04 14.36
CA TYR A 168 -2.63 14.28 13.06
C TYR A 168 -4.09 13.85 13.00
N SER A 169 -4.46 12.72 13.63
CA SER A 169 -5.87 12.34 13.75
C SER A 169 -6.68 13.37 14.55
N SER A 170 -6.11 13.94 15.61
CA SER A 170 -6.74 15.02 16.38
C SER A 170 -6.97 16.25 15.52
N ILE A 171 -5.94 16.70 14.77
CA ILE A 171 -6.04 17.85 13.87
C ILE A 171 -7.15 17.65 12.83
N LEU A 172 -7.23 16.47 12.21
CA LEU A 172 -8.29 16.17 11.24
C LEU A 172 -9.68 16.21 11.89
N LYS A 173 -9.83 15.64 13.10
CA LYS A 173 -11.11 15.65 13.84
C LYS A 173 -11.54 17.05 14.24
N GLU A 174 -10.61 17.86 14.75
CA GLU A 174 -10.82 19.27 15.09
C GLU A 174 -11.26 20.08 13.86
N ASN A 175 -10.84 19.68 12.66
CA ASN A 175 -11.23 20.31 11.39
C ASN A 175 -12.48 19.68 10.73
N GLY A 176 -13.18 18.77 11.41
CA GLY A 176 -14.49 18.26 11.00
C GLY A 176 -14.53 16.81 10.49
N ALA A 177 -13.42 16.07 10.54
CA ALA A 177 -13.44 14.65 10.20
C ALA A 177 -14.05 13.81 11.34
N ASN A 178 -15.18 13.14 11.09
CA ASN A 178 -15.76 12.25 12.11
C ASN A 178 -15.11 10.86 12.13
N ASN A 179 -14.65 10.38 10.98
CA ASN A 179 -14.07 9.05 10.82
C ASN A 179 -12.62 9.17 10.32
N VAL A 180 -11.66 8.87 11.19
CA VAL A 180 -10.23 8.85 10.86
C VAL A 180 -9.66 7.46 11.16
N VAL A 181 -9.12 6.81 10.13
CA VAL A 181 -8.43 5.52 10.23
C VAL A 181 -6.93 5.76 10.09
N CYS A 182 -6.16 5.41 11.12
CA CYS A 182 -4.71 5.55 11.09
C CYS A 182 -4.06 4.28 10.53
N PHE A 183 -3.22 4.44 9.51
CA PHE A 183 -2.49 3.36 8.86
C PHE A 183 -1.02 3.71 8.69
N ALA A 184 -0.12 2.85 9.14
CA ALA A 184 1.31 2.96 8.88
C ALA A 184 1.79 1.82 7.98
N PHE A 185 2.71 2.08 7.05
CA PHE A 185 3.25 0.99 6.25
C PHE A 185 4.08 0.03 7.13
N GLY A 186 4.93 0.56 8.01
CA GLY A 186 5.66 -0.18 9.03
C GLY A 186 5.25 0.14 10.47
N SER A 187 5.29 -0.85 11.36
CA SER A 187 5.26 -0.62 12.81
C SER A 187 6.57 -1.10 13.44
N THR A 188 7.28 -0.23 14.14
CA THR A 188 8.51 -0.61 14.85
C THR A 188 8.20 -1.69 15.88
N MET A 189 8.95 -2.80 15.84
CA MET A 189 8.87 -3.81 16.88
C MET A 189 9.55 -3.31 18.15
N LEU A 190 8.81 -3.18 19.25
CA LEU A 190 9.36 -2.96 20.58
C LEU A 190 9.52 -4.30 21.30
N LYS A 191 10.63 -4.49 22.01
CA LYS A 191 10.92 -5.74 22.73
C LYS A 191 9.80 -6.06 23.71
N GLY A 192 9.16 -7.22 23.56
CA GLY A 192 8.07 -7.69 24.44
C GLY A 192 6.65 -7.25 24.06
N GLU A 193 6.44 -6.51 22.95
CA GLU A 193 5.09 -6.23 22.46
C GLU A 193 4.54 -7.40 21.62
N SER A 194 3.40 -7.97 22.02
CA SER A 194 2.57 -8.84 21.19
C SER A 194 1.58 -8.00 20.36
N PHE A 195 1.28 -8.44 19.14
CA PHE A 195 0.35 -7.78 18.23
C PHE A 195 -0.86 -8.67 17.97
N GLU A 196 -2.04 -8.07 17.91
CA GLU A 196 -3.24 -8.76 17.43
C GLU A 196 -3.28 -8.66 15.90
N GLN A 197 -3.33 -9.83 15.26
CA GLN A 197 -3.55 -9.90 13.82
C GLN A 197 -5.04 -9.67 13.55
N VAL A 198 -5.38 -8.44 13.15
CA VAL A 198 -6.75 -8.09 12.75
C VAL A 198 -6.79 -8.00 11.23
N GLY A 199 -6.93 -9.15 10.55
CA GLY A 199 -7.15 -9.13 9.11
C GLY A 199 -6.84 -10.41 8.35
N TYR A 200 -7.72 -10.64 7.36
CA TYR A 200 -7.62 -11.64 6.31
C TYR A 200 -6.30 -11.56 5.55
N THR A 201 -5.89 -12.71 5.04
CA THR A 201 -4.65 -12.85 4.30
C THR A 201 -4.83 -12.24 2.91
N ILE A 202 -3.76 -11.66 2.32
CA ILE A 202 -3.77 -11.35 0.88
C ILE A 202 -4.22 -12.57 0.05
N ASP A 203 -3.98 -13.78 0.55
CA ASP A 203 -4.37 -15.01 -0.13
C ASP A 203 -5.90 -15.23 -0.04
N ASP A 204 -6.60 -14.78 1.01
CA ASP A 204 -8.07 -14.79 1.07
C ASP A 204 -8.67 -13.73 0.13
N TYR A 205 -8.01 -12.57 0.04
CA TYR A 205 -8.35 -11.54 -0.95
C TYR A 205 -8.21 -12.04 -2.41
N PHE A 206 -7.18 -12.84 -2.71
CA PHE A 206 -7.03 -13.50 -4.00
C PHE A 206 -7.93 -14.72 -4.17
N ARG A 207 -8.29 -15.43 -3.09
CA ARG A 207 -9.18 -16.59 -3.13
C ARG A 207 -10.62 -16.19 -3.48
N ASP A 208 -11.09 -15.08 -2.92
CA ASP A 208 -12.50 -14.67 -3.05
C ASP A 208 -12.78 -13.80 -4.27
N ASN A 209 -11.77 -13.12 -4.86
CA ASN A 209 -11.95 -12.28 -6.06
C ASN A 209 -10.70 -12.22 -6.97
N PRO A 210 -10.16 -13.36 -7.43
CA PRO A 210 -8.85 -13.42 -8.11
C PRO A 210 -8.79 -12.61 -9.41
N ILE A 211 -9.90 -12.53 -10.14
CA ILE A 211 -9.89 -12.12 -11.55
C ILE A 211 -10.32 -10.65 -11.74
N LYS A 212 -11.22 -10.11 -10.91
CA LYS A 212 -11.75 -8.75 -11.11
C LYS A 212 -10.82 -7.67 -10.57
N VAL A 213 -10.20 -7.90 -9.42
CA VAL A 213 -9.38 -6.87 -8.76
C VAL A 213 -7.97 -6.84 -9.33
N TYR A 214 -7.42 -8.01 -9.69
CA TYR A 214 -6.14 -8.11 -10.40
C TYR A 214 -6.19 -7.45 -11.78
N LYS A 215 -7.33 -7.42 -12.48
CA LYS A 215 -7.44 -6.69 -13.77
C LYS A 215 -7.36 -5.17 -13.61
N ARG A 216 -7.95 -4.62 -12.55
CA ARG A 216 -8.06 -3.17 -12.31
C ARG A 216 -6.77 -2.54 -11.77
N SER A 217 -6.12 -3.17 -10.80
CA SER A 217 -4.89 -2.62 -10.18
C SER A 217 -3.69 -2.60 -11.12
N LEU A 218 -3.79 -3.33 -12.23
CA LEU A 218 -2.71 -3.66 -13.13
C LEU A 218 -2.81 -3.00 -14.51
N GLY A 219 -3.90 -2.26 -14.79
CA GLY A 219 -4.15 -1.67 -16.10
C GLY A 219 -4.40 -2.69 -17.20
N ILE A 220 -4.84 -3.91 -16.86
CA ILE A 220 -5.08 -4.99 -17.83
C ILE A 220 -6.42 -4.73 -18.50
N TYR A 221 -6.38 -4.24 -19.74
CA TYR A 221 -7.56 -4.10 -20.60
C TYR A 221 -7.89 -5.42 -21.29
N LYS A 222 -9.18 -5.74 -21.38
CA LYS A 222 -9.69 -6.92 -22.09
C LYS A 222 -9.53 -6.69 -23.60
N TYR A 223 -8.53 -7.31 -24.23
CA TYR A 223 -8.36 -7.23 -25.67
C TYR A 223 -9.04 -8.42 -26.35
N ARG A 224 -10.17 -8.14 -27.01
CA ARG A 224 -10.96 -9.04 -27.88
C ARG A 224 -11.47 -10.36 -27.26
N ARG A 225 -12.77 -10.58 -27.41
CA ARG A 225 -13.40 -11.89 -27.23
C ARG A 225 -13.06 -12.71 -28.49
N PHE A 226 -12.10 -13.63 -28.42
CA PHE A 226 -11.87 -14.53 -29.55
C PHE A 226 -13.08 -15.47 -29.72
N PRO A 227 -13.42 -15.88 -30.96
CA PRO A 227 -14.36 -16.98 -31.14
C PRO A 227 -13.76 -18.20 -30.43
N LYS A 228 -14.57 -18.88 -29.61
CA LYS A 228 -14.21 -20.12 -28.85
C LYS A 228 -13.54 -19.96 -27.47
N GLY A 229 -13.81 -18.85 -26.77
CA GLY A 229 -13.66 -18.82 -25.30
C GLY A 229 -12.23 -18.69 -24.75
N ILE A 230 -11.28 -18.28 -25.58
CA ILE A 230 -9.93 -17.93 -25.17
C ILE A 230 -9.89 -16.43 -24.85
N GLU A 231 -9.48 -16.08 -23.63
CA GLU A 231 -9.22 -14.69 -23.23
C GLU A 231 -7.71 -14.47 -23.15
N ILE A 232 -7.19 -13.50 -23.90
CA ILE A 232 -5.78 -13.14 -23.93
C ILE A 232 -5.59 -11.82 -23.21
N TYR A 233 -4.57 -11.74 -22.36
CA TYR A 233 -4.23 -10.56 -21.57
C TYR A 233 -2.75 -10.22 -21.79
N HIS A 234 -2.44 -8.96 -22.07
CA HIS A 234 -1.06 -8.44 -22.17
C HIS A 234 -0.68 -7.64 -20.93
N ARG A 235 0.59 -7.70 -20.47
CA ARG A 235 1.04 -6.87 -19.35
C ARG A 235 2.56 -6.63 -19.17
N ILE A 236 2.86 -5.49 -18.51
CA ILE A 236 4.10 -4.98 -17.89
C ILE A 236 4.78 -6.02 -16.97
N PRO A 237 6.13 -6.08 -16.90
CA PRO A 237 6.90 -7.07 -16.13
C PRO A 237 6.46 -7.19 -14.65
N LEU A 238 6.30 -8.44 -14.22
CA LEU A 238 5.89 -8.83 -12.87
C LEU A 238 7.11 -8.99 -11.94
N LEU A 239 6.91 -8.83 -10.63
CA LEU A 239 7.90 -9.27 -9.63
C LEU A 239 7.81 -10.80 -9.46
N ASP A 240 8.92 -11.49 -9.20
CA ASP A 240 9.01 -12.96 -9.16
C ASP A 240 7.96 -13.67 -8.29
N PHE A 241 7.50 -13.03 -7.21
CA PHE A 241 6.47 -13.59 -6.33
C PHE A 241 5.07 -13.57 -6.96
N GLU A 242 4.82 -12.66 -7.90
CA GLU A 242 3.56 -12.53 -8.65
C GLU A 242 3.48 -13.59 -9.75
N GLU A 243 4.62 -13.92 -10.38
CA GLU A 243 4.74 -15.03 -11.35
C GLU A 243 4.42 -16.38 -10.70
N GLN A 244 5.00 -16.67 -9.53
CA GLN A 244 4.73 -17.92 -8.81
C GLN A 244 3.26 -18.06 -8.39
N ALA A 245 2.59 -16.96 -8.05
CA ALA A 245 1.16 -16.96 -7.71
C ALA A 245 0.30 -17.28 -8.94
N LEU A 246 0.61 -16.70 -10.11
CA LEU A 246 -0.10 -16.96 -11.36
C LEU A 246 0.02 -18.42 -11.81
N ILE A 247 1.24 -18.99 -11.72
CA ILE A 247 1.48 -20.40 -12.04
C ILE A 247 0.63 -21.31 -11.14
N LYS A 248 0.58 -21.04 -9.83
CA LYS A 248 -0.27 -21.78 -8.87
C LYS A 248 -1.77 -21.66 -9.18
N MET A 249 -2.20 -20.56 -9.80
CA MET A 249 -3.58 -20.33 -10.23
C MET A 249 -3.89 -20.91 -11.62
N GLY A 250 -2.99 -21.69 -12.20
CA GLY A 250 -3.19 -22.38 -13.48
C GLY A 250 -2.93 -21.51 -14.72
N TRP A 251 -2.31 -20.35 -14.56
CA TRP A 251 -1.85 -19.54 -15.69
C TRP A 251 -0.55 -20.11 -16.24
N LYS A 252 -0.46 -20.25 -17.57
CA LYS A 252 0.74 -20.72 -18.27
C LYS A 252 1.54 -19.52 -18.77
N LYS A 253 2.85 -19.51 -18.52
CA LYS A 253 3.80 -18.54 -19.07
C LYS A 253 4.05 -18.89 -20.55
N ARG A 254 3.90 -17.92 -21.46
CA ARG A 254 4.18 -18.09 -22.90
C ARG A 254 5.56 -17.56 -23.26
N ASN A 255 5.91 -16.38 -22.76
CA ASN A 255 7.23 -15.74 -22.90
C ASN A 255 7.48 -14.83 -21.68
N ALA A 256 8.57 -14.07 -21.70
CA ALA A 256 8.98 -13.20 -20.58
C ALA A 256 7.83 -12.29 -20.09
N ASP A 257 6.95 -11.86 -20.98
CA ASP A 257 5.97 -10.79 -20.74
C ASP A 257 4.51 -11.22 -20.94
N CYS A 258 4.23 -12.53 -21.08
CA CYS A 258 2.87 -12.99 -21.40
C CYS A 258 2.47 -14.26 -20.65
N TYR A 259 1.30 -14.19 -20.01
CA TYR A 259 0.63 -15.30 -19.34
C TYR A 259 -0.78 -15.45 -19.86
N TYR A 260 -1.26 -16.68 -19.97
CA TYR A 260 -2.63 -16.97 -20.37
C TYR A 260 -3.24 -18.04 -19.47
N ILE A 261 -4.56 -18.03 -19.33
CA ILE A 261 -5.31 -19.11 -18.70
C ILE A 261 -6.31 -19.69 -19.71
N ALA A 262 -6.10 -20.95 -20.09
CA ALA A 262 -7.08 -21.67 -20.88
C ALA A 262 -8.16 -22.22 -19.93
N LYS A 263 -9.35 -21.63 -19.94
CA LYS A 263 -10.48 -22.23 -19.21
C LYS A 263 -10.90 -23.50 -19.95
N ARG A 264 -10.63 -24.67 -19.33
CA ARG A 264 -11.20 -25.95 -19.77
C ARG A 264 -12.72 -25.86 -19.65
N ASN A 265 -13.39 -25.75 -20.79
CA ASN A 265 -14.75 -26.23 -20.91
C ASN A 265 -14.64 -27.72 -21.27
N SER A 266 -15.32 -28.59 -20.51
CA SER A 266 -15.16 -30.05 -20.55
C SER A 266 -15.41 -30.71 -21.91
N ASN A 267 -15.90 -29.96 -22.90
CA ASN A 267 -16.31 -30.49 -24.21
C ASN A 267 -15.28 -30.38 -25.34
N TYR A 268 -14.09 -29.79 -25.17
CA TYR A 268 -13.22 -29.53 -26.34
C TYR A 268 -11.72 -29.72 -26.11
N LYS A 269 -11.22 -30.94 -26.38
CA LYS A 269 -9.78 -31.28 -26.50
C LYS A 269 -9.08 -30.59 -27.70
N LYS A 270 -9.82 -30.00 -28.65
CA LYS A 270 -9.27 -29.40 -29.89
C LYS A 270 -8.74 -27.97 -29.77
N CYS A 271 -8.91 -27.28 -28.64
CA CYS A 271 -8.61 -25.84 -28.54
C CYS A 271 -7.13 -25.49 -28.33
N GLU A 272 -6.33 -26.35 -27.69
CA GLU A 272 -4.91 -26.08 -27.41
C GLU A 272 -4.07 -26.05 -28.70
N ALA A 273 -4.39 -26.93 -29.66
CA ALA A 273 -3.74 -26.96 -30.97
C ALA A 273 -4.14 -25.78 -31.90
N TYR A 274 -5.37 -25.27 -31.79
CA TYR A 274 -5.86 -24.17 -32.64
C TYR A 274 -5.22 -22.82 -32.28
N ALA A 275 -4.96 -22.58 -30.99
CA ALA A 275 -4.31 -21.37 -30.51
C ALA A 275 -2.82 -21.32 -30.89
N LEU A 276 -2.11 -22.45 -30.89
CA LEU A 276 -0.70 -22.50 -31.31
C LEU A 276 -0.55 -22.28 -32.82
N LYS A 277 -1.41 -22.90 -33.64
CA LYS A 277 -1.30 -22.88 -35.11
C LYS A 277 -1.65 -21.54 -35.80
N HIS A 278 -2.33 -20.62 -35.11
CA HIS A 278 -2.71 -19.30 -35.66
C HIS A 278 -1.82 -18.15 -35.20
N PHE A 279 -0.90 -18.41 -34.27
CA PHE A 279 0.03 -17.38 -33.77
C PHE A 279 1.44 -17.50 -34.35
N ASP A 280 1.80 -18.60 -35.04
CA ASP A 280 3.07 -18.73 -35.78
C ASP A 280 3.05 -18.06 -37.17
N LYS A 281 2.01 -17.27 -37.49
CA LYS A 281 1.88 -16.54 -38.76
C LYS A 281 1.86 -15.02 -38.59
N GLY A 282 2.41 -14.49 -37.50
CA GLY A 282 2.51 -13.05 -37.24
C GLY A 282 3.78 -12.70 -36.50
#